data_AF-A0A8X6QAI4-F1
#
_entry.id   AF-A0A8X6QAI4-F1
#
_cell.length_a   1.000
_cell.length_b   1.000
_cell.length_c   1.000
_cell.angle_alpha   90.00
_cell.angle_beta   90.00
_cell.angle_gamma   90.00
#
_symmetry.space_group_name_H-M   'P 1'
#
loop_
_entity.id
_entity.type
_entity.pdbx_description
1 polymer ?
#
loop_
_entity_poly.entity_id
_entity_poly.type
_entity_poly.pdbx_seq_one_letter_code
_entity_poly.pdbx_strand_id
1 'polypeptide(L)'
;MESLKENLKESVAKTEKEAFEDEIFRIVPTRYKEKAKNIFQFLKLQESFSWNSDGEIIYKNTVIPGSNIAFLVNDFLRNRKSAPEGRYVFLRALNDVNLPKHLDVNKKLYQNNKIIKKPIMYARRNAWLKL
;
A
#
# COMPACT_ATOMS: atom_id res chain seq x y z
N MET A 1 29.14 5.47 -18.18
CA MET A 1 27.97 6.39 -18.15
C MET A 1 26.72 5.68 -17.62
N GLU A 2 26.47 4.41 -17.97
CA GLU A 2 25.36 3.61 -17.42
C GLU A 2 25.44 3.40 -15.89
N SER A 3 26.62 3.06 -15.35
CA SER A 3 26.78 2.75 -13.92
C SER A 3 26.57 3.93 -12.95
N LEU A 4 26.81 5.16 -13.41
CA LEU A 4 26.55 6.37 -12.60
C LEU A 4 25.05 6.67 -12.51
N LYS A 5 24.30 6.39 -13.59
CA LYS A 5 22.84 6.59 -13.62
C LYS A 5 22.11 5.54 -12.79
N GLU A 6 22.60 4.30 -12.76
CA GLU A 6 22.05 3.25 -11.89
C GLU A 6 22.26 3.56 -10.41
N ASN A 7 23.48 3.98 -10.01
CA ASN A 7 23.77 4.33 -8.61
C ASN A 7 22.95 5.52 -8.10
N LEU A 8 22.72 6.55 -8.93
CA LEU A 8 21.86 7.69 -8.59
C LEU A 8 20.39 7.29 -8.46
N LYS A 9 19.91 6.38 -9.32
CA LYS A 9 18.53 5.89 -9.26
C LYS A 9 18.28 5.05 -8.00
N GLU A 10 19.27 4.26 -7.60
CA GLU A 10 19.19 3.42 -6.41
C GLU A 10 19.29 4.23 -5.11
N SER A 11 20.11 5.28 -5.06
CA SER A 11 20.19 6.17 -3.89
C SER A 11 18.90 6.98 -3.67
N VAL A 12 18.32 7.53 -4.74
CA VAL A 12 17.04 8.26 -4.67
C VAL A 12 15.90 7.34 -4.24
N ALA A 13 15.80 6.15 -4.83
CA ALA A 13 14.78 5.17 -4.44
C ALA A 13 14.93 4.69 -2.98
N LYS A 14 16.17 4.64 -2.47
CA LYS A 14 16.43 4.34 -1.06
C LYS A 14 15.96 5.45 -0.14
N THR A 15 16.28 6.70 -0.45
CA THR A 15 15.86 7.89 0.33
C THR A 15 14.35 8.06 0.35
N GLU A 16 13.66 7.84 -0.77
CA GLU A 16 12.19 7.92 -0.84
C GLU A 16 11.51 6.83 0.01
N LYS A 17 12.05 5.60 0.01
CA LYS A 17 11.55 4.50 0.84
C LYS A 17 11.76 4.73 2.34
N GLU A 18 12.78 5.49 2.72
CA GLU A 18 13.03 5.90 4.11
C GLU A 18 12.05 6.99 4.54
N ALA A 19 11.71 7.95 3.65
CA ALA A 19 10.74 9.00 3.93
C ALA A 19 9.34 8.48 4.30
N PHE A 20 8.85 7.45 3.62
CA PHE A 20 7.56 6.82 3.96
C PHE A 20 7.60 6.04 5.28
N GLU A 21 8.76 5.50 5.65
CA GLU A 21 8.92 4.83 6.94
C GLU A 21 8.75 5.83 8.09
N ASP A 22 9.35 7.01 7.96
CA ASP A 22 9.21 8.12 8.92
C ASP A 22 7.77 8.63 8.98
N GLU A 23 7.10 8.77 7.83
CA GLU A 23 5.70 9.17 7.79
C GLU A 23 4.80 8.16 8.50
N ILE A 24 5.01 6.86 8.29
CA ILE A 24 4.32 5.79 9.01
C ILE A 24 4.52 5.95 10.51
N PHE A 25 5.76 6.17 10.98
CA PHE A 25 6.05 6.34 12.39
C PHE A 25 5.45 7.61 13.01
N ARG A 26 5.22 8.64 12.20
CA ARG A 26 4.55 9.88 12.62
C ARG A 26 3.06 9.66 12.85
N ILE A 27 2.38 8.93 11.95
CA ILE A 27 0.91 8.81 11.96
C ILE A 27 0.39 7.62 12.77
N VAL A 28 1.22 6.58 12.96
CA VAL A 28 0.85 5.36 13.67
C VAL A 28 1.00 5.56 15.19
N PRO A 29 0.00 5.18 16.01
CA PRO A 29 0.12 5.22 17.46
C PRO A 29 1.29 4.39 18.00
N THR A 30 1.94 4.84 19.09
CA THR A 30 3.14 4.21 19.68
C THR A 30 3.02 2.69 19.81
N ARG A 31 1.88 2.18 20.32
CA ARG A 31 1.63 0.74 20.51
C ARG A 31 1.69 -0.11 19.24
N TYR A 32 1.58 0.52 18.06
CA TYR A 32 1.58 -0.16 16.78
C TYR A 32 2.83 0.11 15.93
N LYS A 33 3.77 0.95 16.40
CA LYS A 33 4.97 1.32 15.62
C LYS A 33 5.79 0.11 15.19
N GLU A 34 6.04 -0.83 16.09
CA GLU A 34 6.79 -2.04 15.78
C GLU A 34 6.06 -2.91 14.74
N LYS A 35 4.74 -3.10 14.89
CA LYS A 35 3.95 -3.82 13.88
C LYS A 35 3.94 -3.11 12.53
N ALA A 36 3.81 -1.79 12.52
CA ALA A 36 3.83 -0.99 11.29
C ALA A 36 5.15 -1.16 10.56
N LYS A 37 6.27 -1.09 11.30
CA LYS A 37 7.62 -1.34 10.77
C LYS A 37 7.71 -2.73 10.14
N ASN A 38 7.28 -3.76 10.87
CA ASN A 38 7.37 -5.14 10.39
C ASN A 38 6.50 -5.38 9.14
N ILE A 39 5.30 -4.79 9.08
CA ILE A 39 4.45 -4.84 7.89
C ILE A 39 5.12 -4.12 6.72
N PHE A 40 5.64 -2.92 6.95
CA PHE A 40 6.28 -2.13 5.90
C PHE A 40 7.52 -2.83 5.34
N GLN A 41 8.38 -3.36 6.21
CA GLN A 41 9.55 -4.16 5.83
C GLN A 41 9.15 -5.43 5.07
N PHE A 42 8.11 -6.13 5.53
CA PHE A 42 7.60 -7.30 4.83
C PHE A 42 7.10 -6.97 3.41
N LEU A 43 6.39 -5.84 3.25
CA LEU A 43 5.90 -5.37 1.96
C LEU A 43 7.03 -4.93 1.01
N LYS A 44 8.13 -4.37 1.53
CA LYS A 44 9.32 -4.01 0.72
C LYS A 44 9.92 -5.22 -0.01
N LEU A 45 9.71 -6.43 0.51
CA LEU A 45 10.25 -7.69 -0.03
C LEU A 45 9.33 -8.36 -1.07
N GLN A 46 8.11 -7.83 -1.27
CA GLN A 46 7.14 -8.47 -2.16
C GLN A 46 7.27 -7.94 -3.59
N GLU A 47 7.39 -8.83 -4.58
CA GLU A 47 7.46 -8.43 -5.99
C GLU A 47 6.12 -7.92 -6.53
N SER A 48 5.02 -8.48 -6.03
CA SER A 48 3.67 -8.15 -6.51
C SER A 48 3.07 -6.86 -5.93
N PHE A 49 3.79 -6.23 -5.00
CA PHE A 49 3.35 -5.05 -4.28
C PHE A 49 4.50 -4.06 -4.07
N SER A 50 4.33 -2.85 -4.57
CA SER A 50 5.26 -1.74 -4.35
C SER A 50 4.49 -0.43 -4.23
N TRP A 51 5.19 0.70 -4.24
CA TRP A 51 4.59 2.03 -4.27
C TRP A 51 5.49 2.97 -5.06
N ASN A 52 4.92 4.05 -5.61
CA ASN A 52 5.67 5.09 -6.31
C ASN A 52 6.24 6.13 -5.32
N SER A 53 6.91 7.14 -5.86
CA SER A 53 7.49 8.27 -5.11
C SER A 53 6.46 9.11 -4.35
N ASP A 54 5.18 9.05 -4.75
CA ASP A 54 4.07 9.76 -4.10
C ASP A 54 3.42 8.94 -2.98
N GLY A 55 3.86 7.69 -2.82
CA GLY A 55 3.33 6.74 -1.83
C GLY A 55 2.08 6.02 -2.29
N GLU A 56 1.65 6.21 -3.54
CA GLU A 56 0.56 5.46 -4.13
C GLU A 56 0.98 4.02 -4.34
N ILE A 57 0.13 3.07 -3.94
CA ILE A 57 0.45 1.65 -4.06
C ILE A 57 0.39 1.22 -5.53
N ILE A 58 1.35 0.39 -5.91
CA ILE A 58 1.41 -0.32 -7.18
C ILE A 58 1.20 -1.79 -6.86
N TYR A 59 0.10 -2.35 -7.35
CA TYR A 59 -0.25 -3.74 -7.09
C TYR A 59 -0.50 -4.45 -8.42
N LYS A 60 0.22 -5.56 -8.66
CA LYS A 60 0.22 -6.28 -9.96
C LYS A 60 0.37 -5.33 -11.15
N ASN A 61 1.41 -4.48 -11.08
CA ASN A 61 1.75 -3.49 -12.10
C ASN A 61 0.68 -2.43 -12.38
N THR A 62 -0.32 -2.29 -11.50
CA THR A 62 -1.37 -1.26 -11.60
C THR A 62 -1.21 -0.26 -10.47
N VAL A 63 -1.07 1.01 -10.82
CA VAL A 63 -1.05 2.12 -9.85
C VAL A 63 -2.48 2.33 -9.33
N ILE A 64 -2.62 2.51 -8.02
CA ILE A 64 -3.89 2.83 -7.39
C ILE A 64 -3.89 4.33 -7.04
N PRO A 65 -4.50 5.19 -7.88
CA PRO A 65 -4.39 6.62 -7.74
C PRO A 65 -5.06 7.12 -6.45
N GLY A 66 -4.47 8.14 -5.82
CA GLY A 66 -4.95 8.76 -4.59
C GLY A 66 -4.76 7.91 -3.33
N SER A 67 -4.13 6.74 -3.45
CA SER A 67 -3.75 5.92 -2.30
C SER A 67 -2.47 6.44 -1.64
N ASN A 68 -2.25 6.08 -0.38
CA ASN A 68 -0.99 6.39 0.30
C ASN A 68 -0.64 5.23 1.25
N ILE A 69 0.54 4.65 1.07
CA ILE A 69 1.01 3.47 1.80
C ILE A 69 1.02 3.70 3.31
N ALA A 70 1.40 4.90 3.77
CA ALA A 70 1.44 5.21 5.18
C ALA A 70 0.03 5.21 5.79
N PHE A 71 -0.92 5.90 5.14
CA PHE A 71 -2.31 5.90 5.58
C PHE A 71 -2.93 4.52 5.53
N LEU A 72 -2.63 3.71 4.52
CA LEU A 72 -3.12 2.34 4.41
C LEU A 72 -2.60 1.43 5.53
N VAL A 73 -1.31 1.50 5.86
CA VAL A 73 -0.71 0.74 6.98
C VAL A 73 -1.35 1.16 8.31
N ASN A 74 -1.44 2.46 8.56
CA ASN A 74 -2.07 3.00 9.77
C ASN A 74 -3.55 2.61 9.89
N ASP A 75 -4.26 2.66 8.77
CA ASP A 75 -5.66 2.29 8.71
C ASP A 75 -5.88 0.80 8.99
N PHE A 76 -5.06 -0.04 8.36
CA PHE A 76 -5.07 -1.48 8.57
C PHE A 76 -4.87 -1.86 10.04
N LEU A 77 -3.93 -1.20 10.73
CA LEU A 77 -3.65 -1.41 12.15
C LEU A 77 -4.79 -0.94 13.09
N ARG A 78 -5.52 0.11 12.70
CA ARG A 78 -6.52 0.79 13.56
C ARG A 78 -7.97 0.45 13.25
N ASN A 79 -8.25 -0.11 12.08
CA ASN A 79 -9.60 -0.42 11.60
C ASN A 79 -10.56 0.76 11.73
N ARG A 80 -10.23 1.89 11.08
CA ARG A 80 -11.08 3.10 11.19
C ARG A 80 -12.37 2.93 10.39
N LYS A 81 -13.43 3.63 10.80
CA LYS A 81 -14.69 3.67 10.03
C LYS A 81 -14.50 4.30 8.66
N SER A 82 -13.78 5.42 8.60
CA SER A 82 -13.42 6.08 7.34
C SER A 82 -12.21 5.37 6.73
N ALA A 83 -12.36 4.94 5.47
CA ALA A 83 -11.34 4.22 4.73
C ALA A 83 -10.52 5.19 3.86
N PRO A 84 -9.18 5.10 3.86
CA PRO A 84 -8.39 5.75 2.83
C PRO A 84 -8.62 5.08 1.47
N GLU A 85 -8.32 5.83 0.41
CA GLU A 85 -8.37 5.32 -0.96
C GLU A 85 -7.42 4.13 -1.11
N GLY A 86 -7.84 3.12 -1.89
CA GLY A 86 -7.06 1.90 -2.07
C GLY A 86 -7.13 0.89 -0.91
N ARG A 87 -7.89 1.12 0.18
CA ARG A 87 -8.02 0.17 1.31
C ARG A 87 -8.27 -1.27 0.87
N TYR A 88 -9.27 -1.48 0.01
CA TYR A 88 -9.65 -2.84 -0.40
C TYR A 88 -8.60 -3.52 -1.27
N VAL A 89 -7.89 -2.74 -2.09
CA VAL A 89 -6.78 -3.24 -2.91
C VAL A 89 -5.62 -3.61 -1.99
N PHE A 90 -5.31 -2.78 -1.00
CA PHE A 90 -4.28 -3.06 0.00
C PHE A 90 -4.58 -4.33 0.79
N LEU A 91 -5.81 -4.52 1.28
CA LEU A 91 -6.19 -5.74 1.99
C LEU A 91 -6.13 -6.98 1.08
N ARG A 92 -6.48 -6.85 -0.20
CA ARG A 92 -6.32 -7.93 -1.18
C ARG A 92 -4.84 -8.25 -1.39
N ALA A 93 -4.00 -7.23 -1.54
CA ALA A 93 -2.56 -7.41 -1.70
C ALA A 93 -1.97 -8.16 -0.50
N LEU A 94 -2.32 -7.77 0.73
CA LEU A 94 -1.88 -8.42 1.96
C LEU A 94 -2.32 -9.90 2.05
N ASN A 95 -3.51 -10.24 1.54
CA ASN A 95 -3.95 -11.62 1.43
C ASN A 95 -3.12 -12.40 0.39
N ASP A 96 -2.90 -11.81 -0.79
CA ASP A 96 -2.15 -12.46 -1.87
C ASP A 96 -0.69 -12.75 -1.49
N VAL A 97 -0.05 -11.86 -0.73
CA VAL A 97 1.32 -12.06 -0.22
C VAL A 97 1.37 -12.92 1.04
N ASN A 98 0.24 -13.46 1.50
CA ASN A 98 0.12 -14.26 2.73
C ASN A 98 0.73 -13.57 3.96
N LEU A 99 0.23 -12.38 4.33
CA LEU A 99 0.72 -11.64 5.49
C LEU A 99 0.83 -12.55 6.74
N PRO A 100 1.98 -12.58 7.43
CA PRO A 100 2.16 -13.37 8.64
C PRO A 100 1.09 -13.09 9.69
N LYS A 101 0.48 -14.14 10.24
CA LYS A 101 -0.65 -14.06 11.18
C LYS A 101 -0.38 -13.23 12.44
N HIS A 102 0.89 -13.09 12.87
CA HIS A 102 1.25 -12.29 14.04
C HIS A 102 1.23 -10.77 13.75
N LEU A 103 1.40 -10.39 12.47
CA LEU A 103 1.26 -9.02 11.96
C LEU A 103 -0.20 -8.67 11.69
N ASP A 104 -1.06 -9.66 11.49
CA ASP A 104 -2.49 -9.46 11.44
C ASP A 104 -3.02 -9.03 12.83
N VAL A 105 -3.31 -7.74 12.95
CA VAL A 105 -3.86 -7.14 14.18
C VAL A 105 -5.38 -7.31 14.27
N ASN A 106 -6.04 -7.71 13.18
CA ASN A 106 -7.47 -7.65 13.05
C ASN A 106 -8.02 -8.93 12.42
N LYS A 107 -8.12 -9.97 13.25
CA LYS A 107 -8.69 -11.28 12.88
C LYS A 107 -10.05 -11.20 12.17
N LYS A 108 -10.86 -10.15 12.39
CA LYS A 108 -12.22 -10.04 11.81
C LYS A 108 -12.26 -9.39 10.43
N LEU A 109 -11.40 -8.41 10.11
CA LEU A 109 -11.43 -7.73 8.81
C LEU A 109 -10.80 -8.57 7.69
N TYR A 110 -9.67 -9.22 7.95
CA TYR A 110 -9.02 -10.08 6.95
C TYR A 110 -9.86 -11.27 6.56
N GLN A 111 -10.60 -11.84 7.52
CA GLN A 111 -11.44 -13.01 7.29
C GLN A 111 -12.73 -12.65 6.52
N ASN A 112 -13.25 -11.43 6.69
CA ASN A 112 -14.45 -10.96 6.00
C ASN A 112 -14.23 -10.45 4.58
N ASN A 113 -12.97 -10.34 4.13
CA ASN A 113 -12.64 -10.11 2.72
C ASN A 113 -12.69 -11.40 1.87
N LYS A 114 -13.37 -12.45 2.36
CA LYS A 114 -13.97 -13.46 1.49
C LYS A 114 -14.99 -12.78 0.57
N ILE A 115 -14.48 -12.22 -0.52
CA ILE A 115 -15.14 -12.03 -1.80
C ILE A 115 -16.37 -11.11 -1.72
N ILE A 116 -16.16 -9.79 -1.60
CA ILE A 116 -17.04 -8.87 -2.32
C ILE A 116 -16.38 -8.64 -3.69
N LYS A 117 -16.75 -9.46 -4.69
CA LYS A 117 -16.51 -9.17 -6.11
C LYS A 117 -17.31 -7.91 -6.47
N LYS A 118 -16.88 -6.72 -6.06
CA LYS A 118 -17.32 -5.51 -6.75
C LYS A 118 -16.56 -5.49 -8.08
N PRO A 119 -17.25 -5.49 -9.24
CA PRO A 119 -16.56 -5.41 -10.52
C PRO A 119 -15.68 -4.17 -10.50
N ILE A 120 -14.43 -4.34 -10.90
CA ILE A 120 -13.51 -3.24 -11.15
C ILE A 120 -14.09 -2.52 -12.37
N MET A 121 -15.00 -1.57 -12.15
CA MET A 121 -15.36 -0.60 -13.18
C MET A 121 -14.17 0.34 -13.29
N TYR A 122 -13.20 -0.02 -14.14
CA TYR A 122 -12.35 1.00 -14.73
C TYR A 122 -13.31 1.96 -15.42
N ALA A 123 -13.44 3.17 -14.89
CA ALA A 123 -14.01 4.27 -15.62
C ALA A 123 -13.17 4.42 -16.88
N ARG A 124 -13.62 3.79 -17.97
CA ARG A 124 -13.11 4.09 -19.31
C ARG A 124 -13.42 5.56 -19.53
N ARG A 125 -12.34 6.32 -19.69
CA ARG A 125 -12.27 7.67 -20.23
C ARG A 125 -13.33 7.88 -21.33
N ASN A 126 -14.09 8.97 -21.19
CA ASN A 126 -14.67 9.82 -22.23
C ASN A 126 -15.30 9.15 -23.47
N ALA A 127 -16.61 8.96 -23.42
CA ALA A 127 -17.56 9.09 -24.53
C ALA A 127 -18.91 9.26 -23.80
N TRP A 128 -19.62 10.38 -23.81
CA TRP A 128 -20.26 11.04 -24.94
C TRP A 128 -20.67 12.47 -24.52
N LEU A 129 -20.00 13.50 -25.03
CA LEU A 129 -20.58 14.83 -25.25
C LEU A 129 -20.11 15.31 -26.62
N LYS A 130 -20.60 14.62 -27.65
CA LYS A 130 -20.76 15.14 -29.00
C LYS A 130 -22.09 14.63 -29.50
N LEU A 131 -23.09 15.50 -29.47
CA LEU A 131 -23.97 15.86 -30.59
C LEU A 131 -24.89 16.98 -30.09
#